data_AF-A0A7K1JND0-F1
#
_entry.id   AF-A0A7K1JND0-F1
#
_cell.length_a   1.000
_cell.length_b   1.000
_cell.length_c   1.000
_cell.angle_alpha   90.00
_cell.angle_beta   90.00
_cell.angle_gamma   90.00
#
_symmetry.space_group_name_H-M   'P 1'
#
loop_
_entity.id
_entity.type
_entity.pdbx_description
1 polymer ?
#
loop_
_entity_poly.entity_id
_entity_poly.type
_entity_poly.pdbx_seq_one_letter_code
_entity_poly.pdbx_strand_id
1 'polypeptide(L)'
;MPIEKPDPPPWIAGLPKDAWGFPVPAEARWLDGVPLLSTYDRTRAVALVTQRACAVCGFEIPHDSLFYRAWDHTTADDIRAFGRKRSYDDAGPCHLSCIVYSAIVCPHLNNERAHLNKDRRLSPGAKRGLTAAIIGFARSGLLIPDPRKHPLSPYFPYPLIAFVGVTTDFTYRNGSELHQLLSEAIALDSSIIDTSKPRCFWRDSPDEIDAVLDAAEHGTRELMGSKEPDYSTEIELTAPDSRYVNSYCAYLV
;
A
#
# COMPACT_ATOMS: atom_id res chain seq x y z
N MET A 1 -17.78 5.30 19.37
CA MET A 1 -18.58 6.15 18.48
C MET A 1 -18.66 5.45 17.13
N PRO A 2 -19.82 5.41 16.47
CA PRO A 2 -19.88 4.93 15.09
C PRO A 2 -18.99 5.81 14.21
N ILE A 3 -18.22 5.18 13.33
CA ILE A 3 -17.40 5.90 12.34
C ILE A 3 -18.39 6.57 11.38
N GLU A 4 -18.37 7.90 11.32
CA GLU A 4 -19.11 8.64 10.30
C GLU A 4 -18.49 8.30 8.94
N LYS A 5 -19.26 7.62 8.09
CA LYS A 5 -18.77 7.13 6.79
C LYS A 5 -19.14 8.18 5.74
N PRO A 6 -18.18 8.96 5.20
CA PRO A 6 -18.47 9.78 4.03
C PRO A 6 -18.85 8.87 2.86
N ASP A 7 -19.54 9.43 1.87
CA ASP A 7 -19.75 8.70 0.62
C ASP A 7 -18.40 8.33 -0.01
N PRO A 8 -18.25 7.09 -0.51
CA PRO A 8 -17.01 6.68 -1.16
C PRO A 8 -16.80 7.48 -2.46
N PRO A 9 -15.53 7.79 -2.82
CA PRO A 9 -15.20 8.29 -4.14
C PRO A 9 -15.79 7.40 -5.25
N PRO A 10 -16.18 7.94 -6.43
CA PRO A 10 -16.86 7.17 -7.48
C PRO A 10 -16.12 5.90 -7.91
N TRP A 11 -14.78 5.93 -7.99
CA TRP A 11 -13.95 4.77 -8.32
C TRP A 11 -13.92 3.70 -7.22
N ILE A 12 -14.22 4.05 -5.97
CA ILE A 12 -14.35 3.11 -4.82
C ILE A 12 -15.79 2.60 -4.69
N ALA A 13 -16.78 3.42 -5.01
CA ALA A 13 -18.20 3.11 -4.81
C ALA A 13 -18.65 1.79 -5.47
N GLY A 14 -18.03 1.43 -6.60
CA GLY A 14 -18.30 0.20 -7.34
C GLY A 14 -17.55 -1.05 -6.85
N LEU A 15 -16.70 -0.95 -5.82
CA LEU A 15 -15.99 -2.10 -5.28
C LEU A 15 -16.94 -3.04 -4.51
N PRO A 16 -16.63 -4.35 -4.46
CA PRO A 16 -17.29 -5.26 -3.52
C PRO A 16 -17.20 -4.73 -2.09
N LYS A 17 -18.19 -5.07 -1.26
CA LYS A 17 -18.24 -4.68 0.14
C LYS A 17 -18.14 -5.91 1.04
N ASP A 18 -17.48 -5.76 2.19
CA ASP A 18 -17.48 -6.77 3.23
C ASP A 18 -18.84 -6.88 3.94
N ALA A 19 -18.96 -7.80 4.91
CA ALA A 19 -20.16 -8.00 5.70
C ALA A 19 -20.58 -6.77 6.54
N TRP A 20 -19.69 -5.79 6.72
CA TRP A 20 -19.92 -4.54 7.46
C TRP A 20 -20.11 -3.33 6.53
N GLY A 21 -20.21 -3.58 5.21
CA GLY A 21 -20.46 -2.58 4.19
C GLY A 21 -19.24 -1.74 3.81
N PHE A 22 -18.02 -2.11 4.20
CA PHE A 22 -16.79 -1.43 3.80
C PHE A 22 -16.33 -1.91 2.41
N PRO A 23 -15.98 -0.99 1.49
CA PRO A 23 -15.35 -1.36 0.23
C PRO A 23 -14.09 -2.19 0.44
N VAL A 24 -13.94 -3.26 -0.34
CA VAL A 24 -12.79 -4.15 -0.30
C VAL A 24 -11.70 -3.60 -1.23
N PRO A 25 -10.50 -3.25 -0.72
CA PRO A 25 -9.37 -2.81 -1.54
C PRO A 25 -8.90 -3.87 -2.54
N ALA A 26 -8.33 -3.43 -3.66
CA ALA A 26 -7.71 -4.34 -4.65
C ALA A 26 -6.58 -5.19 -4.06
N GLU A 27 -5.81 -4.65 -3.12
CA GLU A 27 -4.72 -5.36 -2.42
C GLU A 27 -5.21 -6.36 -1.36
N ALA A 28 -6.51 -6.41 -1.07
CA ALA A 28 -7.06 -7.31 -0.07
C ALA A 28 -7.04 -8.76 -0.56
N ARG A 29 -6.65 -9.67 0.33
CA ARG A 29 -6.79 -11.11 0.12
C ARG A 29 -8.25 -11.53 0.28
N TRP A 30 -8.66 -12.57 -0.43
CA TRP A 30 -9.92 -13.28 -0.20
C TRP A 30 -9.63 -14.72 0.26
N LEU A 31 -10.54 -15.28 1.06
CA LEU A 31 -10.49 -16.67 1.49
C LEU A 31 -11.91 -17.20 1.49
N ASP A 32 -12.18 -18.21 0.66
CA ASP A 32 -13.51 -18.82 0.53
C ASP A 32 -14.63 -17.77 0.29
N GLY A 33 -14.34 -16.77 -0.55
CA GLY A 33 -15.26 -15.68 -0.88
C GLY A 33 -15.37 -14.58 0.18
N VAL A 34 -14.59 -14.64 1.26
CA VAL A 34 -14.57 -13.65 2.34
C VAL A 34 -13.30 -12.77 2.25
N PRO A 35 -13.41 -11.44 2.18
CA PRO A 35 -12.25 -10.56 2.15
C PRO A 35 -11.57 -10.47 3.52
N LEU A 36 -10.25 -10.56 3.54
CA LEU A 36 -9.41 -10.46 4.73
C LEU A 36 -8.79 -9.06 4.85
N LEU A 37 -9.54 -8.11 5.41
CA LEU A 37 -9.10 -6.71 5.59
C LEU A 37 -8.12 -6.51 6.76
N SER A 38 -7.75 -7.58 7.47
CA SER A 38 -6.82 -7.54 8.59
C SER A 38 -5.34 -7.67 8.19
N THR A 39 -5.07 -7.87 6.90
CA THR A 39 -3.73 -7.95 6.33
C THR A 39 -3.74 -7.42 4.91
N TYR A 40 -2.58 -7.04 4.40
CA TYR A 40 -2.38 -6.83 2.97
C TYR A 40 -1.98 -8.17 2.33
N ASP A 41 -2.34 -8.36 1.06
CA ASP A 41 -1.78 -9.44 0.25
C ASP A 41 -0.57 -8.92 -0.53
N ARG A 42 0.62 -9.41 -0.18
CA ARG A 42 1.86 -8.94 -0.79
C ARG A 42 1.96 -9.28 -2.28
N THR A 43 1.46 -10.44 -2.70
CA THR A 43 1.48 -10.82 -4.11
C THR A 43 0.63 -9.84 -4.92
N ARG A 44 -0.55 -9.49 -4.41
CA ARG A 44 -1.39 -8.46 -5.03
C ARG A 44 -0.73 -7.09 -5.00
N ALA A 45 -0.13 -6.68 -3.88
CA ALA A 45 0.60 -5.41 -3.80
C ALA A 45 1.71 -5.32 -4.86
N VAL A 46 2.48 -6.40 -5.06
CA VAL A 46 3.49 -6.50 -6.12
C VAL A 46 2.84 -6.39 -7.50
N ALA A 47 1.81 -7.17 -7.79
CA ALA A 47 1.09 -7.13 -9.07
C ALA A 47 0.48 -5.76 -9.38
N LEU A 48 0.02 -5.04 -8.36
CA LEU A 48 -0.52 -3.69 -8.48
C LEU A 48 0.60 -2.69 -8.78
N VAL A 49 1.71 -2.74 -8.04
CA VAL A 49 2.86 -1.83 -8.26
C VAL A 49 3.46 -2.00 -9.63
N THR A 50 3.65 -3.24 -10.10
CA THR A 50 4.23 -3.51 -11.42
C THR A 50 3.34 -3.04 -12.56
N GLN A 51 2.02 -2.97 -12.33
CA GLN A 51 1.04 -2.41 -13.26
C GLN A 51 0.74 -0.93 -13.01
N ARG A 52 1.50 -0.25 -12.13
CA ARG A 52 1.25 1.12 -11.66
C ARG A 52 -0.19 1.34 -11.19
N ALA A 53 -0.86 0.33 -10.64
CA ALA A 53 -2.25 0.40 -10.22
C ALA A 53 -2.40 0.75 -8.73
N CYS A 54 -3.48 1.44 -8.40
CA CYS A 54 -3.83 1.81 -7.03
C CYS A 54 -4.26 0.59 -6.22
N ALA A 55 -3.69 0.45 -5.03
CA ALA A 55 -3.94 -0.66 -4.12
C ALA A 55 -5.36 -0.70 -3.53
N VAL A 56 -6.13 0.39 -3.65
CA VAL A 56 -7.53 0.45 -3.21
C VAL A 56 -8.47 0.21 -4.39
N CYS A 57 -8.46 1.09 -5.40
CA CYS A 57 -9.46 1.02 -6.47
C CYS A 57 -9.06 0.13 -7.65
N GLY A 58 -7.78 -0.21 -7.78
CA GLY A 58 -7.25 -1.04 -8.87
C GLY A 58 -7.01 -0.30 -10.19
N PHE A 59 -7.42 0.97 -10.32
CA PHE A 59 -7.13 1.74 -11.54
C PHE A 59 -5.67 2.20 -11.59
N GLU A 60 -5.18 2.44 -12.81
CA GLU A 60 -3.84 2.97 -13.06
C GLU A 60 -3.62 4.31 -12.33
N ILE A 61 -2.42 4.48 -11.80
CA ILE A 61 -1.84 5.73 -11.29
C ILE A 61 -0.99 6.30 -12.44
N PRO A 62 -1.44 7.38 -13.10
CA PRO A 62 -0.75 7.94 -14.26
C PRO A 62 0.71 8.31 -13.98
N HIS A 63 1.54 8.31 -15.01
CA HIS A 63 3.00 8.54 -14.89
C HIS A 63 3.37 9.83 -14.15
N ASP A 64 2.61 10.91 -14.36
CA ASP A 64 2.86 12.23 -13.75
C ASP A 64 2.16 12.42 -12.40
N SER A 65 1.54 11.36 -11.86
CA SER A 65 0.86 11.40 -10.55
C SER A 65 1.78 10.95 -9.42
N LEU A 66 1.51 11.49 -8.22
CA LEU A 66 2.17 11.03 -7.00
C LEU A 66 1.56 9.70 -6.53
N PHE A 67 2.38 8.91 -5.85
CA PHE A 67 1.98 7.70 -5.16
C PHE A 67 1.76 8.00 -3.69
N TYR A 68 0.57 7.69 -3.15
CA TYR A 68 0.25 8.00 -1.76
C TYR A 68 0.14 6.76 -0.87
N ARG A 69 0.48 6.93 0.41
CA ARG A 69 0.28 5.93 1.46
C ARG A 69 0.00 6.59 2.81
N ALA A 70 -0.80 5.93 3.65
CA ALA A 70 -1.05 6.36 5.02
C ALA A 70 -0.12 5.62 5.99
N TRP A 71 0.44 6.35 6.93
CA TRP A 71 1.44 5.88 7.88
C TRP A 71 1.01 6.24 9.30
N ASP A 72 1.22 5.33 10.25
CA ASP A 72 1.06 5.65 11.67
C ASP A 72 2.04 6.74 12.11
N HIS A 73 1.85 7.27 13.32
CA HIS A 73 2.67 8.37 13.84
C HIS A 73 4.16 8.04 13.82
N THR A 74 4.55 6.89 14.39
CA THR A 74 5.97 6.54 14.54
C THR A 74 6.63 6.41 13.17
N THR A 75 5.98 5.72 12.24
CA THR A 75 6.51 5.54 10.90
C THR A 75 6.53 6.84 10.11
N ALA A 76 5.51 7.69 10.24
CA ALA A 76 5.51 9.01 9.60
C ALA A 76 6.67 9.89 10.10
N ASP A 77 6.97 9.86 11.40
CA ASP A 77 8.10 10.59 11.97
C ASP A 77 9.45 10.03 11.51
N ASP A 78 9.59 8.71 11.43
CA ASP A 78 10.79 8.06 10.88
C ASP A 78 11.00 8.44 9.40
N ILE A 79 9.92 8.52 8.62
CA ILE A 79 9.96 8.98 7.23
C ILE A 79 10.43 10.44 7.17
N ARG A 80 9.93 11.31 8.05
CA ARG A 80 10.34 12.73 8.09
C ARG A 80 11.80 12.90 8.48
N ALA A 81 12.26 12.14 9.47
CA ALA A 81 13.61 12.26 10.00
C ALA A 81 14.66 11.61 9.08
N PHE A 82 14.35 10.42 8.53
CA PHE A 82 15.32 9.57 7.86
C PHE A 82 14.85 9.04 6.50
N GLY A 83 13.55 8.78 6.34
CA GLY A 83 12.99 8.14 5.14
C GLY A 83 12.59 9.07 3.99
N ARG A 84 12.85 10.39 4.07
CA ARG A 84 12.37 11.36 3.05
C ARG A 84 12.84 11.06 1.65
N LYS A 85 14.05 10.49 1.53
CA LYS A 85 14.60 10.06 0.25
C LYS A 85 14.01 8.73 -0.18
N ARG A 86 13.85 7.78 0.76
CA ARG A 86 13.48 6.38 0.50
C ARG A 86 12.75 5.80 1.71
N SER A 87 11.60 5.21 1.47
CA SER A 87 10.75 4.50 2.44
C SER A 87 10.25 3.20 1.82
N TYR A 88 9.77 2.27 2.63
CA TYR A 88 9.26 0.98 2.16
C TYR A 88 8.11 0.46 2.99
N ASP A 89 7.19 -0.28 2.37
CA ASP A 89 5.99 -0.88 2.98
C ASP A 89 5.74 -2.30 2.41
N ASP A 90 4.91 -3.09 3.07
CA ASP A 90 4.34 -4.32 2.52
C ASP A 90 3.12 -4.03 1.61
N ALA A 91 2.53 -2.83 1.71
CA ALA A 91 1.31 -2.44 1.01
C ALA A 91 1.56 -1.56 -0.22
N GLY A 92 0.62 -1.62 -1.16
CA GLY A 92 0.76 -0.92 -2.44
C GLY A 92 0.44 0.59 -2.38
N PRO A 93 0.85 1.35 -3.42
CA PRO A 93 0.60 2.77 -3.54
C PRO A 93 -0.86 3.05 -3.88
N CYS A 94 -1.32 4.27 -3.58
CA CYS A 94 -2.69 4.68 -3.81
C CYS A 94 -2.78 6.03 -4.54
N HIS A 95 -3.91 6.29 -5.21
CA HIS A 95 -4.35 7.67 -5.48
C HIS A 95 -4.65 8.41 -4.17
N LEU A 96 -4.66 9.74 -4.19
CA LEU A 96 -4.82 10.54 -2.97
C LEU A 96 -6.20 10.33 -2.34
N SER A 97 -7.27 10.44 -3.12
CA SER A 97 -8.65 10.27 -2.62
C SER A 97 -8.87 8.89 -2.05
N CYS A 98 -8.24 7.87 -2.66
CA CYS A 98 -8.35 6.49 -2.25
C CYS A 98 -7.79 6.27 -0.85
N ILE A 99 -6.56 6.76 -0.61
CA ILE A 99 -5.93 6.60 0.70
C ILE A 99 -6.55 7.51 1.76
N VAL A 100 -7.00 8.72 1.38
CA VAL A 100 -7.69 9.64 2.29
C VAL A 100 -9.01 9.03 2.75
N TYR A 101 -9.81 8.51 1.83
CA TYR A 101 -11.04 7.78 2.16
C TYR A 101 -10.74 6.58 3.07
N SER A 102 -9.76 5.75 2.70
CA SER A 102 -9.33 4.61 3.53
C SER A 102 -8.90 5.04 4.93
N ALA A 103 -8.20 6.16 5.08
CA ALA A 103 -7.79 6.69 6.38
C ALA A 103 -8.97 7.17 7.25
N ILE A 104 -10.03 7.71 6.62
CA ILE A 104 -11.27 8.11 7.31
C ILE A 104 -12.04 6.89 7.81
N VAL A 105 -12.22 5.87 6.96
CA VAL A 105 -13.11 4.74 7.28
C VAL A 105 -12.41 3.60 8.02
N CYS A 106 -11.08 3.51 7.96
CA CYS A 106 -10.32 2.47 8.64
C CYS A 106 -10.40 2.67 10.17
N PRO A 107 -10.84 1.65 10.95
CA PRO A 107 -10.92 1.76 12.41
C PRO A 107 -9.57 2.03 13.09
N HIS A 108 -8.47 1.58 12.48
CA HIS A 108 -7.14 1.86 12.99
C HIS A 108 -6.70 3.29 12.66
N LEU A 109 -6.74 3.68 11.39
CA LEU A 109 -6.17 4.96 10.94
C LEU A 109 -6.95 6.18 11.42
N ASN A 110 -8.28 6.08 11.58
CA ASN A 110 -9.10 7.23 11.95
C ASN A 110 -9.04 7.58 13.45
N ASN A 111 -8.49 6.71 14.30
CA ASN A 111 -8.50 6.91 15.74
C ASN A 111 -7.07 6.90 16.30
N GLU A 112 -6.63 8.04 16.85
CA GLU A 112 -5.31 8.22 17.48
C GLU A 112 -4.98 7.21 18.59
N ARG A 113 -6.02 6.66 19.25
CA ARG A 113 -5.89 5.68 20.34
C ARG A 113 -6.04 4.24 19.86
N ALA A 114 -6.21 4.02 18.56
CA ALA A 114 -6.35 2.68 18.02
C ALA A 114 -5.04 1.89 18.14
N HIS A 115 -5.23 0.59 18.33
CA HIS A 115 -4.17 -0.40 18.36
C HIS A 115 -4.56 -1.52 17.40
N LEU A 116 -3.57 -2.07 16.70
CA LEU A 116 -3.76 -3.33 16.00
C LEU A 116 -3.90 -4.47 17.03
N ASN A 117 -4.62 -5.53 16.65
CA ASN A 117 -4.69 -6.72 17.49
C ASN A 117 -3.27 -7.32 17.67
N LYS A 118 -2.96 -7.81 18.86
CA LYS A 118 -1.70 -8.48 19.18
C LYS A 118 -1.53 -9.81 18.43
N ASP A 119 -2.63 -10.42 17.99
CA ASP A 119 -2.60 -11.65 17.20
C ASP A 119 -2.39 -11.40 15.70
N ARG A 120 -2.18 -10.15 15.27
CA ARG A 120 -1.88 -9.87 13.87
C ARG A 120 -0.48 -10.34 13.51
N ARG A 121 -0.36 -10.89 12.30
CA ARG A 121 0.93 -11.27 11.71
C ARG A 121 1.83 -10.06 11.45
N LEU A 122 1.26 -8.95 10.99
CA LEU A 122 1.97 -7.71 10.70
C LEU A 122 1.69 -6.70 11.81
N SER A 123 2.75 -6.13 12.37
CA SER A 123 2.72 -5.07 13.39
C SER A 123 1.79 -5.36 14.58
N PRO A 124 1.95 -6.52 15.27
CA PRO A 124 1.09 -6.90 16.39
C PRO A 124 1.11 -5.85 17.50
N GLY A 125 -0.07 -5.40 17.92
CA GLY A 125 -0.20 -4.40 19.00
C GLY A 125 0.27 -2.99 18.64
N ALA A 126 0.65 -2.74 17.37
CA ALA A 126 1.13 -1.43 16.95
C ALA A 126 0.08 -0.34 17.20
N LYS A 127 0.56 0.79 17.70
CA LYS A 127 -0.26 1.96 17.99
C LYS A 127 -0.38 2.80 16.74
N ARG A 128 -1.57 3.34 16.46
CA ARG A 128 -1.70 4.38 15.43
C ARG A 128 -0.94 5.64 15.85
N GLY A 129 -1.08 6.03 17.12
CA GLY A 129 -0.41 7.20 17.69
C GLY A 129 -1.11 8.53 17.38
N LEU A 130 -0.64 9.62 17.98
CA LEU A 130 -1.32 10.93 17.95
C LEU A 130 -1.43 11.57 16.56
N THR A 131 -0.39 11.53 15.73
CA THR A 131 -0.32 12.29 14.48
C THR A 131 0.12 11.37 13.33
N ALA A 132 -0.82 10.67 12.72
CA ALA A 132 -0.56 9.91 11.49
C ALA A 132 -0.38 10.85 10.29
N ALA A 133 0.04 10.28 9.17
CA ALA A 133 0.27 11.04 7.95
C ALA A 133 -0.20 10.32 6.70
N ILE A 134 -0.67 11.09 5.73
CA ILE A 134 -0.78 10.65 4.33
C ILE A 134 0.37 11.31 3.57
N ILE A 135 1.29 10.50 3.06
CA ILE A 135 2.52 10.97 2.42
C ILE A 135 2.47 10.62 0.93
N GLY A 136 2.79 11.60 0.10
CA GLY A 136 2.87 11.46 -1.35
C GLY A 136 4.33 11.37 -1.80
N PHE A 137 4.62 10.45 -2.71
CA PHE A 137 5.95 10.14 -3.21
C PHE A 137 6.01 10.30 -4.73
N ALA A 138 7.14 10.78 -5.24
CA ALA A 138 7.35 10.99 -6.67
C ALA A 138 7.48 9.67 -7.44
N ARG A 139 8.04 8.63 -6.81
CA ARG A 139 8.28 7.33 -7.46
C ARG A 139 7.92 6.19 -6.51
N SER A 140 7.47 5.08 -7.08
CA SER A 140 7.27 3.80 -6.38
C SER A 140 7.91 2.65 -7.16
N GLY A 141 7.94 1.45 -6.59
CA GLY A 141 8.56 0.29 -7.20
C GLY A 141 8.71 -0.87 -6.26
N LEU A 142 9.62 -1.78 -6.57
CA LEU A 142 9.88 -2.97 -5.77
C LEU A 142 11.29 -2.92 -5.18
N LEU A 143 11.42 -3.25 -3.89
CA LEU A 143 12.67 -3.71 -3.31
C LEU A 143 12.67 -5.23 -3.37
N ILE A 144 13.58 -5.77 -4.17
CA ILE A 144 13.74 -7.20 -4.40
C ILE A 144 14.99 -7.66 -3.63
N PRO A 145 14.93 -8.75 -2.85
CA PRO A 145 16.11 -9.23 -2.15
C PRO A 145 17.24 -9.55 -3.12
N ASP A 146 18.48 -9.21 -2.76
CA ASP A 146 19.65 -9.46 -3.59
C ASP A 146 20.00 -10.97 -3.56
N PRO A 147 19.76 -11.72 -4.66
CA PRO A 147 19.99 -13.16 -4.67
C PRO A 147 21.47 -13.52 -4.56
N ARG A 148 22.38 -12.58 -4.85
CA ARG A 148 23.84 -12.80 -4.79
C ARG A 148 24.37 -12.78 -3.36
N LYS A 149 23.67 -12.08 -2.46
CA LYS A 149 24.06 -11.92 -1.05
C LYS A 149 23.28 -12.82 -0.11
N HIS A 150 22.21 -13.46 -0.58
CA HIS A 150 21.40 -14.36 0.23
C HIS A 150 21.08 -15.66 -0.54
N PRO A 151 21.87 -16.74 -0.37
CA PRO A 151 21.66 -18.02 -1.05
C PRO A 151 20.30 -18.69 -0.75
N LEU A 152 19.69 -18.35 0.40
CA LEU A 152 18.36 -18.76 0.82
C LEU A 152 17.27 -17.73 0.45
N SER A 153 17.58 -16.75 -0.39
CA SER A 153 16.66 -15.73 -0.91
C SER A 153 15.32 -16.26 -1.43
N PRO A 154 15.21 -17.46 -2.05
CA PRO A 154 13.90 -17.98 -2.46
C PRO A 154 12.95 -18.33 -1.29
N TYR A 155 13.49 -18.50 -0.08
CA TYR A 155 12.67 -18.81 1.11
C TYR A 155 12.36 -17.56 1.93
N PHE A 156 13.25 -16.57 1.95
CA PHE A 156 13.07 -15.27 2.60
C PHE A 156 14.09 -14.25 2.07
N PRO A 157 13.75 -12.96 1.99
CA PRO A 157 12.42 -12.32 2.16
C PRO A 157 11.63 -12.09 0.86
N TYR A 158 10.33 -11.79 0.96
CA TYR A 158 9.50 -11.37 -0.18
C TYR A 158 9.82 -9.91 -0.58
N PRO A 159 9.52 -9.48 -1.83
CA PRO A 159 9.66 -8.09 -2.23
C PRO A 159 8.87 -7.14 -1.33
N LEU A 160 9.44 -5.97 -1.06
CA LEU A 160 8.76 -4.83 -0.42
C LEU A 160 8.42 -3.79 -1.48
N ILE A 161 7.50 -2.88 -1.16
CA ILE A 161 7.16 -1.75 -2.02
C ILE A 161 8.05 -0.57 -1.68
N ALA A 162 8.75 -0.03 -2.68
CA ALA A 162 9.56 1.17 -2.57
C ALA A 162 8.69 2.43 -2.68
N PHE A 163 9.03 3.45 -1.90
CA PHE A 163 8.51 4.80 -2.02
C PHE A 163 9.67 5.79 -1.99
N VAL A 164 9.80 6.63 -3.02
CA VAL A 164 10.98 7.49 -3.21
C VAL A 164 10.58 8.93 -3.48
N GLY A 165 11.26 9.86 -2.80
CA GLY A 165 11.08 11.30 -2.97
C GLY A 165 9.76 11.80 -2.39
N VAL A 166 9.72 11.98 -1.06
CA VAL A 166 8.58 12.63 -0.39
C VAL A 166 8.31 14.01 -1.00
N THR A 167 7.11 14.19 -1.51
CA THR A 167 6.65 15.41 -2.19
C THR A 167 5.57 16.13 -1.39
N THR A 168 4.66 15.39 -0.76
CA THR A 168 3.59 15.96 0.08
C THR A 168 3.48 15.18 1.40
N ASP A 169 3.01 15.85 2.45
CA ASP A 169 2.85 15.29 3.80
C ASP A 169 1.63 15.93 4.48
N PHE A 170 0.56 15.17 4.64
CA PHE A 170 -0.68 15.60 5.29
C PHE A 170 -0.81 14.92 6.64
N THR A 171 -0.61 15.67 7.72
CA THR A 171 -0.80 15.16 9.09
C THR A 171 -2.26 15.21 9.52
N TYR A 172 -2.66 14.25 10.33
CA TYR A 172 -4.02 14.22 10.89
C TYR A 172 -4.06 13.45 12.22
N ARG A 173 -5.01 13.80 13.08
CA ARG A 173 -5.27 13.10 14.36
C ARG A 173 -6.37 12.07 14.25
N ASN A 174 -7.39 12.36 13.45
CA ASN A 174 -8.53 11.47 13.27
C ASN A 174 -9.20 11.66 11.91
N GLY A 175 -10.17 10.81 11.60
CA GLY A 175 -10.86 10.84 10.30
C GLY A 175 -11.60 12.14 10.01
N SER A 176 -12.14 12.85 11.02
CA SER A 176 -12.94 14.05 10.76
C SER A 176 -12.12 15.20 10.19
N GLU A 177 -10.82 15.27 10.52
CA GLU A 177 -9.88 16.26 9.96
C GLU A 177 -9.60 16.07 8.47
N LEU A 178 -9.90 14.89 7.91
CA LEU A 178 -9.59 14.55 6.52
C LEU A 178 -10.72 14.85 5.53
N HIS A 179 -11.90 15.31 5.97
CA HIS A 179 -13.05 15.51 5.08
C HIS A 179 -12.82 16.58 4.00
N GLN A 180 -12.15 17.69 4.36
CA GLN A 180 -11.79 18.70 3.38
C GLN A 180 -10.79 18.14 2.38
N LEU A 181 -9.73 17.47 2.86
CA LEU A 181 -8.73 16.84 2.00
C LEU A 181 -9.37 15.79 1.09
N LEU A 182 -10.36 15.02 1.56
CA LEU A 182 -11.08 14.06 0.74
C LEU A 182 -11.80 14.75 -0.43
N SER A 183 -12.45 15.88 -0.17
CA SER A 183 -13.18 16.63 -1.21
C SER A 183 -12.24 17.18 -2.28
N GLU A 184 -11.11 17.75 -1.86
CA GLU A 184 -10.06 18.24 -2.76
C GLU A 184 -9.41 17.10 -3.55
N ALA A 185 -9.14 15.98 -2.89
CA ALA A 185 -8.57 14.79 -3.50
C ALA A 185 -9.50 14.15 -4.53
N ILE A 186 -10.82 14.12 -4.27
CA ILE A 186 -11.80 13.64 -5.25
C ILE A 186 -11.79 14.54 -6.49
N ALA A 187 -11.74 15.86 -6.33
CA ALA A 187 -11.67 16.77 -7.46
C ALA A 187 -10.40 16.54 -8.30
N LEU A 188 -9.24 16.40 -7.64
CA LEU A 188 -7.97 16.08 -8.29
C LEU A 188 -8.05 14.74 -9.04
N ASP A 189 -8.39 13.67 -8.34
CA ASP A 189 -8.37 12.31 -8.88
C ASP A 189 -9.42 12.11 -9.97
N SER A 190 -10.54 12.84 -9.94
CA SER A 190 -11.55 12.80 -11.01
C SER A 190 -11.02 13.26 -12.37
N SER A 191 -9.95 14.06 -12.38
CA SER A 191 -9.32 14.53 -13.62
C SER A 191 -8.27 13.57 -14.19
N ILE A 192 -7.81 12.59 -13.39
CA ILE A 192 -6.70 11.69 -13.77
C ILE A 192 -7.07 10.20 -13.78
N ILE A 193 -8.11 9.79 -13.05
CA ILE A 193 -8.55 8.38 -13.03
C ILE A 193 -9.46 8.11 -14.22
N ASP A 194 -8.97 7.36 -15.20
CA ASP A 194 -9.77 6.87 -16.32
C ASP A 194 -10.61 5.65 -15.91
N THR A 195 -11.83 5.90 -15.43
CA THR A 195 -12.78 4.84 -15.04
C THR A 195 -13.34 4.02 -16.20
N SER A 196 -13.04 4.37 -17.45
CA SER A 196 -13.42 3.57 -18.63
C SER A 196 -12.48 2.38 -18.87
N LYS A 197 -11.29 2.39 -18.26
CA LYS A 197 -10.30 1.31 -18.37
C LYS A 197 -10.63 0.16 -17.41
N PRO A 198 -10.14 -1.06 -17.68
CA PRO A 198 -10.18 -2.11 -16.68
C PRO A 198 -9.36 -1.72 -15.44
N ARG A 199 -9.82 -2.15 -14.26
CA ARG A 199 -9.06 -2.07 -13.00
C ARG A 199 -8.40 -3.41 -12.69
N CYS A 200 -7.23 -3.36 -12.09
CA CYS A 200 -6.55 -4.50 -11.48
C CYS A 200 -7.27 -4.88 -10.18
N PHE A 201 -8.16 -5.86 -10.24
CA PHE A 201 -8.94 -6.32 -9.08
C PHE A 201 -9.28 -7.80 -9.21
N TRP A 202 -9.18 -8.55 -8.10
CA TRP A 202 -9.34 -10.00 -8.07
C TRP A 202 -10.11 -10.45 -6.81
N ARG A 203 -10.87 -11.55 -6.87
CA ARG A 203 -11.69 -12.08 -5.75
C ARG A 203 -11.29 -13.49 -5.29
N ASP A 204 -10.17 -14.00 -5.81
CA ASP A 204 -9.61 -15.34 -5.55
C ASP A 204 -10.45 -16.51 -6.10
N SER A 205 -11.09 -16.34 -7.27
CA SER A 205 -11.38 -17.51 -8.10
C SER A 205 -10.07 -18.15 -8.63
N PRO A 206 -10.00 -19.46 -8.93
CA PRO A 206 -8.77 -20.09 -9.40
C PRO A 206 -8.09 -19.34 -10.55
N ASP A 207 -8.85 -18.96 -11.58
CA ASP A 207 -8.34 -18.20 -12.73
C ASP A 207 -7.79 -16.81 -12.34
N GLU A 208 -8.40 -16.16 -11.35
CA GLU A 208 -7.92 -14.86 -10.86
C GLU A 208 -6.66 -14.99 -9.99
N ILE A 209 -6.49 -16.09 -9.25
CA ILE A 209 -5.27 -16.36 -8.48
C ILE A 209 -4.10 -16.53 -9.45
N ASP A 210 -4.27 -17.34 -10.49
CA ASP A 210 -3.25 -17.54 -11.51
C ASP A 210 -2.91 -16.21 -12.21
N ALA A 211 -3.93 -15.40 -12.55
CA ALA A 211 -3.71 -14.08 -13.13
C ALA A 211 -2.93 -13.12 -12.21
N VAL A 212 -3.17 -13.15 -10.89
CA VAL A 212 -2.41 -12.34 -9.91
C VAL A 212 -0.96 -12.80 -9.86
N LEU A 213 -0.71 -14.11 -9.81
CA LEU A 213 0.63 -14.68 -9.75
C LEU A 213 1.41 -14.35 -11.02
N ASP A 214 0.78 -14.53 -12.18
CA ASP A 214 1.37 -14.19 -13.48
C ASP A 214 1.70 -12.69 -13.57
N ALA A 215 0.78 -11.81 -13.15
CA ALA A 215 1.02 -10.37 -13.14
C ALA A 215 2.17 -9.97 -12.21
N ALA A 216 2.25 -10.57 -11.02
CA ALA A 216 3.34 -10.33 -10.09
C ALA A 216 4.68 -10.84 -10.62
N GLU A 217 4.73 -12.07 -11.13
CA GLU A 217 5.94 -12.71 -11.64
C GLU A 217 6.45 -12.03 -12.91
N HIS A 218 5.58 -11.81 -13.89
CA HIS A 218 5.93 -11.14 -15.14
C HIS A 218 6.40 -9.71 -14.87
N GLY A 219 5.64 -8.94 -14.09
CA GLY A 219 6.00 -7.57 -13.76
C GLY A 219 7.33 -7.46 -13.00
N THR A 220 7.58 -8.37 -12.04
CA THR A 220 8.86 -8.42 -11.32
C THR A 220 10.02 -8.72 -12.27
N ARG A 221 9.84 -9.70 -13.17
CA ARG A 221 10.86 -10.06 -14.17
C ARG A 221 11.15 -8.91 -15.13
N GLU A 222 10.12 -8.21 -15.60
CA GLU A 222 10.27 -7.06 -16.49
C GLU A 222 11.02 -5.90 -15.81
N LEU A 223 10.70 -5.62 -14.55
CA LEU A 223 11.41 -4.60 -13.75
C LEU A 223 12.89 -4.96 -13.55
N MET A 224 13.19 -6.22 -13.21
CA MET A 224 14.56 -6.67 -13.03
C MET A 224 15.35 -6.77 -14.34
N GLY A 225 14.68 -7.13 -15.45
CA GLY A 225 15.31 -7.38 -16.74
C GLY A 225 15.59 -6.12 -17.55
N SER A 226 14.91 -5.02 -17.25
CA SER A 226 14.97 -3.81 -18.07
C SER A 226 16.12 -2.86 -17.71
N LYS A 227 16.67 -2.90 -16.49
CA LYS A 227 17.69 -1.93 -16.00
C LYS A 227 18.56 -2.47 -14.86
N GLU A 228 19.71 -1.83 -14.64
CA GLU A 228 20.40 -1.87 -13.34
C GLU A 228 19.48 -1.29 -12.24
N PRO A 229 19.56 -1.79 -11.00
CA PRO A 229 18.71 -1.28 -9.92
C PRO A 229 18.97 0.21 -9.66
N ASP A 230 17.91 0.98 -9.40
CA ASP A 230 18.00 2.40 -9.06
C ASP A 230 18.86 2.65 -7.82
N TYR A 231 18.80 1.72 -6.85
CA TYR A 231 19.68 1.70 -5.69
C TYR A 231 19.69 0.33 -5.01
N SER A 232 20.69 0.10 -4.17
CA SER A 232 20.69 -1.01 -3.21
C SER A 232 20.63 -0.49 -1.78
N THR A 233 20.07 -1.28 -0.87
CA THR A 233 19.99 -0.94 0.55
C THR A 233 20.01 -2.19 1.40
N GLU A 234 20.40 -2.03 2.66
CA GLU A 234 20.27 -3.06 3.69
C GLU A 234 19.10 -2.70 4.60
N ILE A 235 18.28 -3.70 4.94
CA ILE A 235 17.11 -3.54 5.79
C ILE A 235 17.23 -4.54 6.94
N GLU A 236 17.19 -4.02 8.17
CA GLU A 236 17.04 -4.83 9.36
C GLU A 236 15.58 -5.29 9.46
N LEU A 237 15.35 -6.60 9.27
CA LEU A 237 14.05 -7.21 9.50
C LEU A 237 14.02 -7.76 10.93
N THR A 238 13.03 -7.34 11.70
CA THR A 238 12.71 -7.90 13.01
C THR A 238 11.85 -9.14 12.84
N ALA A 239 12.46 -10.31 12.97
CA ALA A 239 11.71 -11.54 13.24
C ALA A 239 11.42 -11.64 14.75
N PRO A 240 10.41 -12.42 15.19
CA PRO A 240 10.07 -12.56 16.61
C PRO A 240 11.26 -12.89 17.53
N ASP A 241 12.29 -13.58 17.02
CA ASP A 241 13.42 -14.09 17.82
C ASP A 241 14.82 -13.77 17.24
N SER A 242 14.96 -12.88 16.25
CA SER A 242 16.28 -12.50 15.69
C SER A 242 16.26 -11.23 14.83
N ARG A 243 17.45 -10.61 14.68
CA ARG A 243 17.72 -9.49 13.78
C ARG A 243 18.49 -10.00 12.57
N TYR A 244 17.89 -9.95 11.39
CA TYR A 244 18.58 -10.23 10.14
C TYR A 244 18.67 -8.94 9.32
N VAL A 245 19.86 -8.63 8.82
CA VAL A 245 20.06 -7.56 7.85
C VAL A 245 20.03 -8.19 6.45
N ASN A 246 19.02 -7.83 5.67
CA ASN A 246 18.85 -8.31 4.30
C ASN A 246 19.24 -7.22 3.30
N SER A 247 20.01 -7.61 2.29
CA SER A 247 20.32 -6.74 1.15
C SER A 247 19.19 -6.79 0.13
N TYR A 248 18.81 -5.62 -0.36
CA TYR A 248 17.79 -5.42 -1.38
C TYR A 248 18.29 -4.54 -2.52
N CYS A 249 17.80 -4.81 -3.73
CA CYS A 249 17.93 -3.97 -4.92
C CYS A 249 16.55 -3.38 -5.26
N ALA A 250 16.49 -2.07 -5.46
CA ALA A 250 15.26 -1.36 -5.78
C ALA A 250 15.13 -1.11 -7.28
N TYR A 251 13.95 -1.40 -7.82
CA TYR A 251 13.57 -1.17 -9.22
C TYR A 251 12.28 -0.36 -9.23
N LEU A 252 12.34 0.85 -9.78
CA LEU A 252 11.25 1.82 -9.71
C LEU A 252 10.46 1.90 -11.03
N VAL A 253 9.14 2.05 -10.91
CA VAL A 253 8.16 2.20 -12.02
C VAL A 253 7.88 3.65 -12.37
#